data_AF-A0A0Q9RX45-F1
#
_entry.id   AF-A0A0Q9RX45-F1
#
_cell.length_a   1.000
_cell.length_b   1.000
_cell.length_c   1.000
_cell.angle_alpha   90.00
_cell.angle_beta   90.00
_cell.angle_gamma   90.00
#
_symmetry.space_group_name_H-M   'P 1'
#
loop_
_entity.id
_entity.type
_entity.pdbx_description
1 polymer ?
#
loop_
_entity_poly.entity_id
_entity_poly.type
_entity_poly.pdbx_seq_one_letter_code
_entity_poly.pdbx_strand_id
1 'polypeptide(L)'
;MLVVVVGLVAVSVLLVCVAAFLRRTSEATPEPHRLWAVASANTTDGVTARTGVEFVVHLPGAVADAGTLSDAVEDLLRRGIAASPAHALPSIGDDPAGLSGATVAGVAIESAVVTSSEVEVTPELRRLMLDRTTPHGTG
;
A
#
# COMPACT_ATOMS: atom_id res chain seq x y z
N MET A 1 -50.49 -40.75 -9.71
CA MET A 1 -49.54 -39.97 -10.55
C MET A 1 -49.50 -38.49 -10.18
N LEU A 2 -50.62 -37.84 -9.86
CA LEU A 2 -50.69 -36.40 -9.55
C LEU A 2 -49.81 -35.98 -8.35
N VAL A 3 -49.74 -36.79 -7.29
CA VAL A 3 -48.90 -36.54 -6.09
C VAL A 3 -47.40 -36.54 -6.40
N VAL A 4 -46.96 -37.40 -7.33
CA VAL A 4 -45.55 -37.50 -7.74
C VAL A 4 -45.14 -36.25 -8.54
N VAL A 5 -46.03 -35.76 -9.41
CA VAL A 5 -45.80 -34.54 -10.20
C VAL A 5 -45.73 -33.31 -9.29
N VAL A 6 -46.65 -33.18 -8.33
CA VAL A 6 -46.64 -32.06 -7.37
C VAL A 6 -45.40 -32.08 -6.47
N GLY A 7 -44.99 -33.26 -6.01
CA GLY A 7 -43.75 -33.41 -5.24
C GLY A 7 -42.50 -33.02 -6.04
N LEU A 8 -42.44 -33.39 -7.33
CA LEU A 8 -41.30 -33.09 -8.19
C LEU A 8 -41.22 -31.61 -8.57
N VAL A 9 -42.37 -30.94 -8.72
CA VAL A 9 -42.44 -29.48 -8.90
C VAL A 9 -42.01 -28.75 -7.63
N ALA A 10 -42.43 -29.20 -6.44
CA ALA A 10 -42.02 -28.59 -5.18
C ALA A 10 -40.50 -28.71 -4.94
N VAL A 11 -39.91 -29.87 -5.26
CA VAL A 11 -38.46 -30.11 -5.14
C VAL A 11 -37.66 -29.25 -6.12
N SER A 12 -38.14 -29.09 -7.36
CA SER A 12 -37.46 -28.24 -8.36
C SER A 12 -37.52 -26.75 -8.01
N VAL A 13 -38.65 -26.26 -7.50
CA VAL A 13 -38.77 -24.88 -7.00
C VAL A 13 -37.85 -24.67 -5.79
N LEU A 14 -37.80 -25.64 -4.85
CA LEU A 14 -36.91 -25.58 -3.71
C LEU A 14 -35.44 -25.53 -4.14
N LEU A 15 -35.03 -26.36 -5.10
CA LEU A 15 -33.67 -26.38 -5.65
C LEU A 15 -33.30 -25.04 -6.31
N VAL A 16 -34.22 -24.42 -7.05
CA VAL A 16 -33.98 -23.11 -7.68
C VAL A 16 -33.85 -22.02 -6.61
N CYS A 17 -34.71 -22.02 -5.58
CA CYS A 17 -34.61 -21.07 -4.47
C CYS A 17 -33.30 -21.23 -3.70
N VAL A 18 -32.90 -22.48 -3.41
CA VAL A 18 -31.64 -22.78 -2.72
C VAL A 18 -30.44 -22.38 -3.58
N ALA A 19 -30.46 -22.66 -4.90
CA ALA A 19 -29.39 -22.26 -5.81
C ALA A 19 -29.30 -20.74 -5.98
N ALA A 20 -30.42 -20.02 -6.02
CA ALA A 20 -30.46 -18.56 -6.07
C ALA A 20 -29.98 -17.93 -4.76
N PHE A 21 -30.29 -18.55 -3.62
CA PHE A 21 -29.82 -18.13 -2.31
C PHE A 21 -28.31 -18.36 -2.14
N LEU A 22 -27.82 -19.54 -2.53
CA LEU A 22 -26.40 -19.89 -2.54
C LEU A 22 -25.59 -18.99 -3.50
N ARG A 23 -26.16 -18.64 -4.66
CA ARG A 23 -25.54 -17.68 -5.59
C ARG A 23 -25.46 -16.27 -5.01
N ARG A 24 -26.43 -15.84 -4.21
CA ARG A 24 -26.41 -14.52 -3.55
C ARG A 24 -25.40 -14.43 -2.42
N THR A 25 -25.12 -15.53 -1.72
CA THR A 25 -24.17 -15.55 -0.60
C THR A 25 -22.72 -15.83 -1.00
N SER A 26 -22.47 -16.13 -2.28
CA SER A 26 -21.13 -16.30 -2.83
C SER A 26 -20.63 -15.00 -3.47
N GLU A 27 -20.87 -13.85 -2.81
CA GLU A 27 -19.99 -12.71 -3.00
C GLU A 27 -18.67 -13.11 -2.36
N ALA A 28 -17.74 -13.60 -3.18
CA ALA A 28 -16.40 -13.91 -2.74
C ALA A 28 -15.83 -12.63 -2.12
N THR A 29 -15.68 -12.62 -0.79
CA THR A 29 -14.98 -11.55 -0.10
C THR A 29 -13.63 -11.40 -0.79
N PRO A 30 -13.32 -10.23 -1.39
CA PRO A 30 -12.02 -10.04 -2.03
C PRO A 30 -10.95 -10.37 -0.99
N GLU A 31 -10.03 -11.25 -1.33
CA GLU A 31 -8.97 -11.64 -0.39
C GLU A 31 -8.04 -10.44 -0.19
N PRO A 32 -7.66 -10.09 1.06
CA PRO A 32 -6.72 -9.03 1.30
C PRO A 32 -5.34 -9.44 0.78
N HIS A 33 -4.77 -8.65 -0.13
CA HIS A 33 -3.44 -8.87 -0.68
C HIS A 33 -2.44 -7.94 0.02
N ARG A 34 -1.37 -8.52 0.56
CA ARG A 34 -0.26 -7.78 1.18
C ARG A 34 0.82 -7.56 0.13
N LEU A 35 1.16 -6.29 -0.10
CA LEU A 35 2.07 -5.85 -1.15
C LEU A 35 3.22 -4.98 -0.64
N TRP A 36 4.22 -4.96 -1.49
CA TRP A 36 5.52 -4.30 -1.45
C TRP A 36 5.75 -2.99 -2.18
N ALA A 37 6.34 -1.94 -1.61
CA ALA A 37 6.95 -0.90 -2.43
C ALA A 37 8.19 -0.30 -1.75
N VAL A 38 9.25 -0.03 -2.52
CA VAL A 38 10.47 0.60 -2.00
C VAL A 38 10.90 1.69 -2.96
N ALA A 39 10.93 2.93 -2.47
CA ALA A 39 11.40 4.07 -3.25
C ALA A 39 12.72 4.61 -2.71
N SER A 40 13.54 5.13 -3.62
CA SER A 40 14.74 5.89 -3.28
C SER A 40 14.76 7.20 -4.07
N ALA A 41 15.07 8.30 -3.37
CA ALA A 41 15.21 9.62 -3.98
C ALA A 41 16.04 10.55 -3.09
N ASN A 42 16.48 11.66 -3.69
CA ASN A 42 17.12 12.73 -2.94
C ASN A 42 16.06 13.64 -2.32
N THR A 43 16.20 13.93 -1.04
CA THR A 43 15.39 14.89 -0.29
C THR A 43 15.71 16.34 -0.70
N THR A 44 14.90 17.29 -0.23
CA THR A 44 15.11 18.72 -0.55
C THR A 44 16.41 19.30 0.03
N ASP A 45 16.95 18.69 1.09
CA ASP A 45 18.25 19.01 1.70
C ASP A 45 19.42 18.20 1.08
N GLY A 46 19.17 17.46 0.00
CA GLY A 46 20.21 16.79 -0.80
C GLY A 46 20.71 15.48 -0.20
N VAL A 47 19.93 14.85 0.68
CA VAL A 47 20.24 13.55 1.28
C VAL A 47 19.56 12.45 0.47
N THR A 48 20.27 11.36 0.19
CA THR A 48 19.64 10.19 -0.43
C THR A 48 18.86 9.45 0.65
N ALA A 49 17.55 9.33 0.48
CA ALA A 49 16.71 8.53 1.36
C ALA A 49 16.10 7.33 0.62
N ARG A 50 15.89 6.26 1.36
CA ARG A 50 15.24 5.03 0.91
C ARG A 50 14.15 4.67 1.90
N THR A 51 12.93 4.53 1.40
CA THR A 51 11.75 4.20 2.23
C THR A 51 11.06 2.99 1.63
N GLY A 52 10.88 1.96 2.45
CA GLY A 52 10.10 0.77 2.16
C GLY A 52 8.77 0.79 2.89
N VAL A 53 7.72 0.48 2.16
CA VAL A 53 6.34 0.48 2.64
C VAL A 53 5.72 -0.85 2.31
N GLU A 54 4.97 -1.34 3.27
CA GLU A 54 4.14 -2.50 3.13
C GLU A 54 2.67 -2.06 3.22
N PHE A 55 1.84 -2.52 2.31
CA PHE A 55 0.45 -2.06 2.21
C PHE A 55 -0.51 -3.21 1.89
N VAL A 56 -1.74 -3.08 2.37
CA VAL A 56 -2.80 -4.08 2.20
C VAL A 56 -3.89 -3.51 1.31
N VAL A 57 -4.29 -4.29 0.31
CA VAL A 57 -5.30 -3.90 -0.68
C VAL A 57 -6.28 -5.02 -0.93
N HIS A 58 -7.50 -4.64 -1.32
CA HIS A 58 -8.50 -5.57 -1.81
C HIS A 58 -8.54 -5.48 -3.33
N LEU A 59 -7.88 -6.43 -4.01
CA LEU A 59 -7.84 -6.45 -5.48
C LEU A 59 -9.18 -6.98 -6.01
N PRO A 60 -9.94 -6.20 -6.81
CA PRO A 60 -11.18 -6.68 -7.41
C PRO A 60 -10.86 -7.66 -8.55
N GLY A 61 -10.77 -8.96 -8.23
CA GLY A 61 -10.63 -10.04 -9.20
C GLY A 61 -9.35 -10.03 -10.04
N ALA A 62 -9.31 -10.86 -11.10
CA ALA A 62 -8.12 -11.21 -11.88
C ALA A 62 -7.49 -10.09 -12.75
N VAL A 63 -7.93 -8.83 -12.60
CA VAL A 63 -7.59 -7.72 -13.51
C VAL A 63 -6.64 -6.71 -12.88
N ALA A 64 -6.57 -6.63 -11.55
CA ALA A 64 -5.68 -5.69 -10.90
C ALA A 64 -4.24 -6.25 -10.88
N ASP A 65 -3.37 -5.63 -11.68
CA ASP A 65 -1.95 -5.97 -11.72
C ASP A 65 -1.23 -5.40 -10.49
N ALA A 66 -0.86 -6.28 -9.57
CA ALA A 66 -0.12 -5.94 -8.36
C ALA A 66 1.19 -5.19 -8.68
N GLY A 67 1.84 -5.49 -9.80
CA GLY A 67 3.06 -4.79 -10.24
C GLY A 67 2.79 -3.32 -10.52
N THR A 68 1.79 -3.02 -11.37
CA THR A 68 1.38 -1.65 -11.67
C THR A 68 1.00 -0.85 -10.41
N LEU A 69 0.37 -1.49 -9.43
CA LEU A 69 0.03 -0.84 -8.16
C LEU A 69 1.27 -0.54 -7.31
N SER A 70 2.19 -1.51 -7.18
CA SER A 70 3.46 -1.32 -6.50
C SER A 70 4.28 -0.18 -7.13
N ASP A 71 4.34 -0.11 -8.46
CA ASP A 71 5.04 0.97 -9.19
C ASP A 71 4.40 2.34 -8.91
N ALA A 72 3.07 2.41 -8.89
CA ALA A 72 2.35 3.65 -8.59
C ALA A 72 2.58 4.13 -7.15
N VAL A 73 2.62 3.20 -6.19
CA VAL A 73 2.97 3.50 -4.80
C VAL A 73 4.43 3.94 -4.69
N GLU A 74 5.36 3.27 -5.40
CA GLU A 74 6.76 3.66 -5.46
C GLU A 74 6.93 5.10 -5.98
N ASP A 75 6.25 5.46 -7.06
CA ASP A 75 6.28 6.81 -7.63
C ASP A 75 5.72 7.88 -6.68
N LEU A 76 4.69 7.54 -5.88
CA LEU A 76 4.17 8.41 -4.83
C LEU A 76 5.20 8.62 -3.72
N LEU A 77 5.81 7.53 -3.23
CA LEU A 77 6.86 7.60 -2.22
C LEU A 77 8.07 8.39 -2.71
N ARG A 78 8.50 8.16 -3.95
CA ARG A 78 9.62 8.88 -4.58
C ARG A 78 9.38 10.38 -4.60
N ARG A 79 8.16 10.80 -4.96
CA ARG A 79 7.75 12.22 -4.92
C ARG A 79 7.66 12.76 -3.50
N GLY A 80 7.16 11.97 -2.54
CA GLY A 80 7.11 12.35 -1.13
C GLY A 80 8.49 12.59 -0.52
N ILE A 81 9.44 11.72 -0.83
CA ILE A 81 10.85 11.87 -0.46
C ILE A 81 11.42 13.14 -1.08
N ALA A 82 11.26 13.33 -2.40
CA ALA A 82 11.81 14.48 -3.12
C ALA A 82 11.20 15.83 -2.69
N ALA A 83 9.99 15.83 -2.14
CA ALA A 83 9.30 17.03 -1.67
C ALA A 83 9.64 17.39 -0.21
N SER A 84 10.32 16.50 0.53
CA SER A 84 10.53 16.65 1.97
C SER A 84 12.01 16.72 2.34
N PRO A 85 12.39 17.43 3.40
CA PRO A 85 13.73 17.31 3.98
C PRO A 85 13.86 15.99 4.76
N ALA A 86 15.08 15.49 4.95
CA ALA A 86 15.31 14.16 5.53
C ALA A 86 14.71 13.97 6.94
N HIS A 87 14.71 15.02 7.77
CA HIS A 87 14.16 14.97 9.13
C HIS A 87 12.62 14.94 9.20
N ALA A 88 11.93 15.20 8.08
CA ALA A 88 10.48 15.19 7.98
C ALA A 88 9.93 13.92 7.31
N LEU A 89 10.81 12.99 6.93
CA LEU A 89 10.40 11.72 6.35
C LEU A 89 9.72 10.83 7.40
N PRO A 90 8.74 10.01 6.99
CA PRO A 90 8.07 9.09 7.91
C PRO A 90 9.04 8.04 8.46
N SER A 91 8.86 7.70 9.73
CA SER A 91 9.63 6.68 10.44
C SER A 91 8.97 5.31 10.31
N ILE A 92 9.68 4.25 10.70
CA ILE A 92 9.13 2.89 10.73
C ILE A 92 7.89 2.86 11.64
N GLY A 93 6.80 2.28 11.13
CA GLY A 93 5.50 2.22 11.81
C GLY A 93 4.56 3.36 11.45
N ASP A 94 5.03 4.42 10.80
CA ASP A 94 4.18 5.53 10.36
C ASP A 94 3.41 5.19 9.08
N ASP A 95 2.29 5.88 8.87
CA ASP A 95 1.57 5.89 7.59
C ASP A 95 2.23 6.89 6.62
N PRO A 96 2.85 6.42 5.53
CA PRO A 96 3.53 7.30 4.59
C PRO A 96 2.54 8.15 3.79
N ALA A 97 2.54 9.45 4.06
CA ALA A 97 1.76 10.45 3.30
C ALA A 97 0.23 10.19 3.27
N GLY A 98 -0.31 9.50 4.29
CA GLY A 98 -1.74 9.18 4.36
C GLY A 98 -2.17 8.19 3.28
N LEU A 99 -1.34 7.19 3.01
CA LEU A 99 -1.64 6.13 2.05
C LEU A 99 -2.76 5.21 2.54
N SER A 100 -2.95 5.06 3.86
CA SER A 100 -4.10 4.30 4.38
C SER A 100 -5.41 5.03 4.06
N GLY A 101 -6.34 4.32 3.41
CA GLY A 101 -7.60 4.87 2.92
C GLY A 101 -7.47 5.63 1.60
N ALA A 102 -6.26 5.83 1.06
CA ALA A 102 -6.07 6.43 -0.25
C ALA A 102 -6.46 5.48 -1.38
N THR A 103 -6.79 6.05 -2.54
CA THR A 103 -7.00 5.28 -3.78
C THR A 103 -5.83 5.53 -4.71
N VAL A 104 -5.08 4.48 -5.05
CA VAL A 104 -3.91 4.54 -5.94
C VAL A 104 -4.17 3.62 -7.12
N ALA A 105 -3.98 4.13 -8.34
CA ALA A 105 -4.27 3.40 -9.59
C ALA A 105 -5.68 2.77 -9.63
N GLY A 106 -6.67 3.39 -8.97
CA GLY A 106 -8.04 2.89 -8.89
C GLY A 106 -8.28 1.78 -7.85
N VAL A 107 -7.26 1.43 -7.04
CA VAL A 107 -7.35 0.46 -5.95
C VAL A 107 -7.30 1.18 -4.61
N ALA A 108 -8.24 0.87 -3.72
CA ALA A 108 -8.24 1.38 -2.36
C ALA A 108 -7.19 0.64 -1.52
N ILE A 109 -6.31 1.41 -0.87
CA ILE A 109 -5.36 0.90 0.12
C ILE A 109 -6.06 0.90 1.46
N GLU A 110 -6.17 -0.27 2.08
CA GLU A 110 -6.79 -0.43 3.40
C GLU A 110 -5.86 0.08 4.50
N SER A 111 -4.60 -0.34 4.44
CA SER A 111 -3.56 0.09 5.37
C SER A 111 -2.21 0.16 4.66
N ALA A 112 -1.38 1.11 5.07
CA ALA A 112 0.00 1.25 4.64
C ALA A 112 0.89 1.59 5.83
N VAL A 113 2.03 0.92 5.94
CA VAL A 113 2.97 1.11 7.04
C VAL A 113 4.39 1.13 6.48
N VAL A 114 5.19 2.11 6.91
CA VAL A 114 6.63 2.12 6.64
C VAL A 114 7.29 0.97 7.39
N THR A 115 7.94 0.07 6.65
CA THR A 115 8.66 -1.09 7.20
C THR A 115 10.17 -0.90 7.18
N SER A 116 10.69 -0.04 6.30
CA SER A 116 12.10 0.35 6.30
C SER A 116 12.27 1.83 5.98
N SER A 117 13.24 2.47 6.64
CA SER A 117 13.60 3.86 6.40
C SER A 117 15.11 4.00 6.62
N GLU A 118 15.82 4.30 5.54
CA GLU A 118 17.27 4.44 5.50
C GLU A 118 17.63 5.80 4.90
N VAL A 119 18.60 6.48 5.51
CA VAL A 119 19.07 7.79 5.04
C VAL A 119 20.58 7.70 4.84
N GLU A 120 21.01 7.77 3.59
CA GLU A 120 22.41 7.78 3.22
C GLU A 120 22.97 9.20 3.27
N VAL A 121 23.75 9.48 4.30
CA VAL A 121 24.53 10.72 4.41
C VAL A 121 25.76 10.61 3.52
N THR A 122 25.74 11.34 2.40
CA THR A 122 26.90 11.40 1.49
C THR A 122 28.14 11.92 2.22
N PRO A 123 29.36 11.48 1.82
CA PRO A 123 30.61 11.96 2.41
C PRO A 123 30.75 13.49 2.38
N GLU A 124 30.20 14.14 1.36
CA GLU A 124 30.20 15.59 1.16
C GLU A 124 29.35 16.29 2.21
N LEU A 125 28.15 15.77 2.50
CA LEU A 125 27.28 16.31 3.54
C LEU A 125 27.91 16.10 4.93
N ARG A 126 28.52 14.94 5.16
CA ARG A 126 29.28 14.66 6.39
C ARG A 126 30.39 15.70 6.61
N ARG A 127 31.13 16.06 5.56
CA ARG A 127 32.18 17.10 5.63
C ARG A 127 31.59 18.47 5.99
N LEU A 128 30.47 18.86 5.39
CA LEU A 128 29.79 20.14 5.69
C LEU A 128 29.25 20.21 7.12
N MET A 129 28.76 19.09 7.68
CA MET A 129 28.27 19.02 9.07
C MET A 129 29.43 19.10 10.09
N LEU A 130 30.56 18.46 9.80
CA LEU A 130 31.76 18.51 10.65
C LEU A 130 32.41 19.90 10.66
N ASP A 131 32.44 20.61 9.53
CA ASP A 131 33.05 21.94 9.47
C ASP A 131 32.26 22.97 10.32
N ARG A 132 30.92 22.84 10.33
CA ARG A 132 30.01 23.73 11.07
C ARG A 132 30.00 23.53 12.59
N THR A 133 30.57 22.43 13.08
CA THR A 133 30.60 22.09 14.51
C THR A 133 31.94 22.38 15.18
N THR A 134 32.90 22.99 14.48
CA THR A 134 34.10 23.55 15.12
C THR A 134 33.78 24.95 15.68
N PRO A 135 33.63 25.13 17.01
CA PRO A 135 33.59 26.47 17.55
C PRO A 135 34.92 27.14 17.24
N HIS A 136 34.88 28.27 16.53
CA HIS A 136 35.99 29.19 16.48
C HIS A 136 36.46 29.44 17.91
N GLY A 137 37.70 29.05 18.18
CA GLY A 137 38.33 29.29 19.45
C GLY A 137 38.28 30.78 19.80
N THR A 138 37.98 31.06 21.05
CA THR A 138 38.52 32.25 21.72
C THR A 138 39.68 31.76 22.56
N GLY A 139 40.88 32.24 22.22
CA GLY A 139 42.09 32.05 23.01
C GLY A 139 42.12 32.90 24.27
#